data_AF-A0AA94EMD2-F1
#
_entry.id   AF-A0AA94EMD2-F1
#
_cell.length_a   1.000
_cell.length_b   1.000
_cell.length_c   1.000
_cell.angle_alpha   90.00
_cell.angle_beta   90.00
_cell.angle_gamma   90.00
#
_symmetry.space_group_name_H-M   'P 1'
#
loop_
_entity.id
_entity.type
_entity.pdbx_description
1 polymer ?
#
loop_
_entity_poly.entity_id
_entity_poly.type
_entity_poly.pdbx_seq_one_letter_code
_entity_poly.pdbx_strand_id
1 'polypeptide(L)' 'MTIKLKLELASGQSLQGAPLELLADGKPIARGVVDKEGWVAFAVVPGKAELAVRVDHSILPR' A
#
# COMPACT_ATOMS: atom_id res chain seq x y z
N MET A 1 8.23 -6.54 -11.16
CA MET A 1 9.01 -5.53 -10.43
C MET A 1 8.51 -5.45 -9.00
N THR A 2 9.24 -4.76 -8.12
CA THR A 2 8.79 -4.49 -6.76
C THR A 2 8.68 -3.00 -6.55
N ILE A 3 7.53 -2.55 -6.04
CA ILE A 3 7.33 -1.19 -5.55
C ILE A 3 7.35 -1.26 -4.03
N LYS A 4 8.27 -0.53 -3.40
CA LYS A 4 8.41 -0.46 -1.95
C LYS A 4 8.07 0.94 -1.48
N LEU A 5 7.19 1.05 -0.49
CA LEU A 5 6.74 2.32 0.08
C LEU A 5 6.95 2.32 1.59
N LYS A 6 7.30 3.48 2.13
CA LYS A 6 7.36 3.74 3.56
C LYS A 6 6.13 4.55 3.96
N LEU A 7 5.36 4.04 4.92
CA LEU A 7 4.20 4.71 5.47
C LEU A 7 4.44 5.03 6.94
N GLU A 8 4.46 6.33 7.24
CA GLU A 8 4.65 6.87 8.58
C GLU A 8 3.56 7.90 8.88
N LEU A 9 3.19 8.00 10.16
CA LEU A 9 2.48 9.16 10.67
C LEU A 9 3.35 10.41 10.53
N ALA A 10 2.74 11.60 10.61
CA ALA A 10 3.49 12.85 10.65
C ALA A 10 4.50 12.92 11.82
N SER A 11 4.32 12.10 12.85
CA SER A 11 5.26 11.92 13.97
C SER A 11 6.49 11.05 13.64
N GLY A 12 6.55 10.46 12.45
CA GLY A 12 7.57 9.48 12.06
C GLY A 12 7.30 8.06 12.57
N GLN A 13 6.18 7.81 13.26
CA GLN A 13 5.82 6.48 13.72
C GLN A 13 5.31 5.61 12.58
N SER A 14 5.73 4.34 12.55
CA SER A 14 5.21 3.35 11.61
C SER A 14 3.70 3.18 11.77
N LEU A 15 3.00 3.13 10.64
CA LEU A 15 1.60 2.68 10.57
C LEU A 15 1.52 1.16 10.43
N GLN A 16 2.22 0.43 11.30
CA GLN A 16 2.26 -1.04 11.29
C GLN A 16 0.85 -1.63 11.26
N GLY A 17 0.64 -2.63 10.42
CA GLY A 17 -0.64 -3.32 10.29
C GLY A 17 -1.64 -2.59 9.40
N ALA A 18 -1.33 -1.38 8.91
CA ALA A 18 -2.19 -0.69 7.97
C ALA A 18 -2.32 -1.51 6.68
N PRO A 19 -3.56 -1.82 6.25
CA PRO A 19 -3.81 -2.52 5.01
C PRO A 19 -3.79 -1.52 3.85
N LEU A 20 -3.04 -1.81 2.80
CA LEU A 20 -2.89 -0.92 1.66
C LEU A 20 -3.23 -1.64 0.36
N GLU A 21 -3.85 -0.89 -0.54
CA GLU A 21 -4.04 -1.25 -1.94
C GLU A 21 -3.16 -0.39 -2.83
N LEU A 22 -2.47 -1.03 -3.77
CA LEU A 22 -1.86 -0.37 -4.92
C LEU A 22 -2.83 -0.41 -6.08
N LEU A 23 -3.05 0.75 -6.70
CA LEU A 23 -3.97 0.93 -7.81
C LEU A 23 -3.20 1.28 -9.07
N ALA A 24 -3.70 0.80 -10.21
CA ALA A 24 -3.32 1.25 -11.54
C ALA A 24 -4.58 1.78 -12.24
N ASP A 25 -4.54 3.04 -12.67
CA ASP A 25 -5.67 3.73 -13.31
C ASP A 25 -6.98 3.59 -12.50
N GLY A 26 -6.87 3.73 -11.18
CA GLY A 26 -7.99 3.64 -10.25
C GLY A 26 -8.46 2.22 -9.90
N LYS A 27 -7.83 1.16 -10.43
CA LYS A 27 -8.20 -0.24 -10.13
C LYS A 27 -7.17 -0.91 -9.22
N PRO A 28 -7.58 -1.63 -8.15
CA PRO A 28 -6.64 -2.37 -7.31
C PRO A 28 -5.91 -3.46 -8.10
N ILE A 29 -4.58 -3.48 -8.00
CA ILE A 29 -3.71 -4.47 -8.65
C ILE A 29 -2.86 -5.27 -7.66
N ALA A 30 -2.70 -4.79 -6.43
CA ALA A 30 -2.02 -5.51 -5.36
C ALA A 30 -2.47 -5.02 -3.98
N ARG A 31 -2.26 -5.87 -2.97
CA ARG A 31 -2.48 -5.57 -1.55
C ARG A 31 -1.23 -5.86 -0.74
N GLY A 32 -1.08 -5.14 0.35
CA GLY A 32 0.02 -5.32 1.29
C GLY A 32 -0.34 -4.81 2.68
N VAL A 33 0.39 -5.27 3.67
CA VAL A 33 0.26 -4.82 5.06
C VAL A 33 1.59 -4.21 5.47
N VAL A 34 1.52 -3.03 6.10
CA VAL A 34 2.71 -2.32 6.56
C VAL A 34 3.37 -3.08 7.71
N ASP A 35 4.68 -3.28 7.60
CA ASP A 35 5.47 -3.98 8.61
C ASP A 35 5.85 -3.09 9.80
N LYS A 36 6.61 -3.65 10.74
CA LYS A 36 7.05 -2.97 11.97
C LYS A 36 7.88 -1.71 11.70
N GLU A 37 8.60 -1.67 10.58
CA GLU A 37 9.50 -0.58 10.20
C GLU A 37 8.81 0.48 9.33
N GLY A 38 7.52 0.28 9.03
CA GLY A 38 6.71 1.17 8.22
C GLY A 38 6.77 0.83 6.73
N TRP A 39 7.35 -0.30 6.34
CA TRP A 39 7.47 -0.67 4.93
C TRP A 39 6.31 -1.55 4.45
N VAL A 40 5.95 -1.37 3.18
CA VAL A 40 5.13 -2.31 2.42
C VAL A 40 5.79 -2.56 1.06
N ALA A 41 5.68 -3.78 0.56
CA ALA A 41 6.18 -4.15 -0.76
C ALA A 41 5.06 -4.76 -1.60
N PHE A 42 4.93 -4.26 -2.84
CA PHE A 42 4.00 -4.78 -3.83
C PHE A 42 4.79 -5.44 -4.96
N ALA A 43 4.57 -6.73 -5.17
CA ALA A 43 5.08 -7.44 -6.35
C ALA A 43 4.06 -7.28 -7.48
N VAL A 44 4.45 -6.59 -8.56
CA VAL A 44 3.56 -6.27 -9.68
C VAL A 44 4.22 -6.47 -11.04
N VAL A 45 3.39 -6.67 -12.06
CA VAL A 45 3.82 -6.76 -13.46
C VAL A 45 4.14 -5.35 -13.98
N PRO A 46 5.27 -5.14 -14.70
CA PRO A 46 5.57 -3.86 -15.32
C PRO A 46 4.55 -3.42 -16.36
N GLY A 47 4.25 -2.12 -16.40
CA GLY A 47 3.32 -1.53 -17.36
C GLY A 47 3.29 -0.01 -17.25
N LYS A 48 2.59 0.63 -18.18
CA LYS A 48 2.27 2.07 -18.11
C LYS A 48 0.89 2.23 -17.49
N ALA A 49 0.81 2.92 -16.37
CA ALA A 49 -0.41 3.28 -15.68
C ALA A 49 -0.13 4.45 -14.73
N GLU A 50 -1.17 5.20 -14.37
CA GLU A 50 -1.11 6.09 -13.22
C GLU A 50 -1.24 5.25 -11.94
N LEU A 51 -0.26 5.37 -11.04
CA LEU A 51 -0.22 4.61 -9.80
C LEU A 51 -0.73 5.45 -8.64
N ALA A 52 -1.56 4.84 -7.80
CA ALA A 52 -2.01 5.41 -6.54
C ALA A 52 -1.97 4.36 -5.43
N VAL A 53 -1.83 4.80 -4.18
CA VAL A 53 -1.90 3.94 -2.99
C VAL A 53 -2.99 4.47 -2.09
N ARG A 54 -3.82 3.58 -1.54
CA ARG A 54 -4.86 3.94 -0.57
C ARG A 54 -4.92 2.93 0.57
N VAL A 55 -5.55 3.32 1.67
CA VAL A 55 -5.90 2.41 2.75
C VAL A 55 -7.07 1.53 2.29
N ASP A 56 -6.94 0.22 2.48
CA ASP A 56 -8.01 -0.73 2.17
C ASP A 56 -9.06 -0.71 3.29
N HIS A 57 -10.14 0.03 3.08
CA HIS A 57 -11.24 0.08 4.05
C HIS A 57 -12.19 -1.12 3.93
N SER A 58 -11.99 -2.03 2.96
CA SER A 58 -12.84 -3.22 2.84
C SER A 58 -12.64 -4.21 3.99
N ILE A 59 -11.54 -4.07 4.74
CA ILE A 59 -11.25 -4.92 5.91
C ILE A 59 -11.93 -4.43 7.19
N LEU A 60 -12.52 -3.23 7.19
CA LEU A 60 -13.20 -2.70 8.37
C LEU A 60 -14.59 -3.35 8.47
N PRO A 61 -14.99 -3.86 9.65
CA PRO A 61 -16.35 -4.32 9.85
C PRO A 61 -17.34 -3.17 9.65
N ARG A 62 -18.46 -3.46 8.99
CA ARG A 62 -19.55 -2.51 8.76
C ARG A 62 -20.33 -2.20 10.04
#